data_AF-A0A969ZRH3-F1
#
_entry.id   AF-A0A969ZRH3-F1
#
_cell.length_a   1.000
_cell.length_b   1.000
_cell.length_c   1.000
_cell.angle_alpha   90.00
_cell.angle_beta   90.00
_cell.angle_gamma   90.00
#
_symmetry.space_group_name_H-M   'P 1'
#
loop_
_entity.id
_entity.type
_entity.pdbx_description
1 polymer ?
#
loop_
_entity_poly.entity_id
_entity_poly.type
_entity_poly.pdbx_seq_one_letter_code
_entity_poly.pdbx_strand_id
1 'polypeptide(L)'
;MKRGFIFFLILLIVAGTVFATGTDNNKVEDEEIEDKLFEISEEEKKILEDLFLKKQEIDALKVEELKMNEAIGELEKKIEALEIALSLSEDDYQKNLDLMEKVLVSYQMNGSGSFFKMFFSSESLSELLTKLNIFREFSKNTEGLLKAIEKEMANIEKKKEDLQTSLADLGEKKKELDALIAETEEKIKKNEEALAALKGDRAVYEERLKYIDNIMIEFEATLSKFTVEFNKLINEGYFPDSMIEQDISLKGIRGIIKEDEFNDMISKQDIPAIKLVFGDGFIQIESEEYDMILKGHFEVEDGTRMVFVGEEGTFKGMELRKETIENLLAKGYLDLEFKPLLGKNKIKKVESREGFLDIYLSIKLF
;
A
#
# COMPACT_ATOMS: atom_id res chain seq x y z
N MET A 1 -13.37 -0.35 -37.22
CA MET A 1 -13.11 -1.58 -36.43
C MET A 1 -11.83 -2.22 -36.96
N LYS A 2 -10.72 -2.12 -36.21
CA LYS A 2 -9.40 -2.81 -36.38
C LYS A 2 -8.30 -2.02 -35.65
N ARG A 3 -8.50 -1.75 -34.34
CA ARG A 3 -7.47 -1.20 -33.44
C ARG A 3 -7.48 -1.82 -32.04
N GLY A 4 -8.31 -2.85 -31.82
CA GLY A 4 -8.48 -3.49 -30.50
C GLY A 4 -7.87 -4.89 -30.38
N PHE A 5 -6.94 -5.28 -31.25
CA PHE A 5 -6.40 -6.65 -31.26
C PHE A 5 -4.88 -6.75 -31.05
N ILE A 6 -4.21 -5.63 -30.71
CA ILE A 6 -2.77 -5.61 -30.46
C ILE A 6 -2.44 -5.55 -28.95
N PHE A 7 -3.40 -5.16 -28.10
CA PHE A 7 -3.21 -5.08 -26.65
C PHE A 7 -3.35 -6.43 -25.90
N PHE A 8 -3.64 -7.53 -26.60
CA PHE A 8 -3.83 -8.86 -25.99
C PHE A 8 -2.65 -9.81 -26.18
N LEU A 9 -1.53 -9.36 -26.78
CA LEU A 9 -0.39 -10.22 -27.12
C LEU A 9 0.79 -10.13 -26.13
N ILE A 10 0.74 -9.25 -25.12
CA ILE A 10 1.83 -9.09 -24.13
C ILE A 10 1.46 -9.69 -22.75
N LEU A 11 0.20 -10.09 -22.54
CA LEU A 11 -0.27 -10.68 -21.27
C LEU A 11 -0.37 -12.23 -21.27
N LEU A 12 0.26 -12.91 -22.23
CA LEU A 12 0.08 -14.37 -22.43
C LEU A 12 1.38 -15.12 -22.72
N ILE A 13 2.44 -14.81 -21.97
CA ILE A 13 3.64 -15.66 -21.81
C ILE A 13 4.05 -15.70 -20.33
N VAL A 14 3.13 -16.06 -19.43
CA VAL A 14 3.47 -16.63 -18.11
C VAL A 14 2.40 -17.68 -17.78
N ALA A 15 2.30 -18.71 -18.62
CA ALA A 15 1.58 -19.93 -18.30
C ALA A 15 2.25 -21.07 -19.08
N GLY A 16 3.25 -21.69 -18.47
CA GLY A 16 4.05 -22.74 -19.09
C GLY A 16 4.93 -23.46 -18.09
N THR A 17 4.30 -24.35 -17.32
CA THR A 17 4.87 -25.61 -16.81
C THR A 17 6.20 -25.55 -16.04
N VAL A 18 6.09 -25.42 -14.72
CA VAL A 18 7.04 -26.05 -13.80
C VAL A 18 6.85 -27.56 -13.90
N PHE A 19 7.73 -28.22 -14.65
CA PHE A 19 8.07 -29.62 -14.42
C PHE A 19 9.54 -29.68 -14.03
N ALA A 20 9.76 -30.20 -12.83
CA ALA A 20 11.06 -30.45 -12.25
C ALA A 20 11.87 -31.44 -13.10
N THR A 21 13.11 -31.06 -13.43
CA THR A 21 14.26 -31.96 -13.45
C THR A 21 15.45 -31.19 -12.91
N GLY A 22 15.91 -31.55 -11.72
CA GLY A 22 17.15 -31.02 -11.16
C GLY A 22 18.35 -31.46 -11.98
N THR A 23 19.23 -30.51 -12.27
CA THR A 23 20.66 -30.74 -12.46
C THR A 23 21.39 -29.43 -12.23
N ASP A 24 22.39 -29.54 -11.37
CA ASP A 24 23.23 -28.52 -10.73
C ASP A 24 24.21 -27.86 -11.74
N ASN A 25 23.69 -27.23 -12.80
CA ASN A 25 24.50 -26.66 -13.89
C ASN A 25 24.45 -25.12 -14.01
N ASN A 26 23.59 -24.42 -13.26
CA ASN A 26 23.44 -22.96 -13.41
C ASN A 26 24.58 -22.14 -12.76
N LYS A 27 25.20 -22.64 -11.68
CA LYS A 27 26.23 -21.88 -10.96
C LYS A 27 27.49 -21.57 -11.80
N VAL A 28 27.83 -22.42 -12.77
CA VAL A 28 29.03 -22.25 -13.60
C VAL A 28 28.78 -21.25 -14.75
N GLU A 29 27.55 -21.13 -15.25
CA GLU A 29 27.20 -20.10 -16.24
C GLU A 29 27.06 -18.71 -15.59
N ASP A 30 26.54 -18.63 -14.35
CA ASP A 30 26.42 -17.37 -13.62
C ASP A 30 27.78 -16.76 -13.23
N GLU A 31 28.77 -17.56 -12.79
CA GLU A 31 30.13 -17.06 -12.48
C GLU A 31 30.87 -16.56 -13.75
N GLU A 32 30.75 -17.25 -14.90
CA GLU A 32 31.36 -16.80 -16.16
C GLU A 32 30.69 -15.55 -16.73
N ILE A 33 29.40 -15.35 -16.44
CA ILE A 33 28.65 -14.15 -16.77
C ILE A 33 29.07 -13.02 -15.82
N GLU A 34 29.09 -13.23 -14.50
CA GLU A 34 29.51 -12.25 -13.51
C GLU A 34 30.93 -11.71 -13.76
N ASP A 35 31.90 -12.58 -14.08
CA ASP A 35 33.29 -12.19 -14.38
C ASP A 35 33.44 -11.47 -15.75
N LYS A 36 32.69 -11.86 -16.78
CA LYS A 36 32.73 -11.20 -18.12
C LYS A 36 31.88 -9.93 -18.18
N LEU A 37 30.97 -9.72 -17.22
CA LEU A 37 30.09 -8.55 -17.14
C LEU A 37 30.76 -7.32 -16.51
N PHE A 38 31.87 -7.48 -15.77
CA PHE A 38 32.52 -6.37 -15.05
C PHE A 38 33.94 -6.02 -15.52
N GLU A 39 34.47 -6.63 -16.58
CA GLU A 39 35.65 -6.10 -17.31
C GLU A 39 35.26 -4.88 -18.17
N ILE A 40 34.91 -3.77 -17.52
CA ILE A 40 34.56 -2.50 -18.18
C ILE A 40 35.48 -1.38 -17.74
N SER A 41 35.58 -0.36 -18.58
CA SER A 41 36.21 0.90 -18.21
C SER A 41 35.42 1.59 -17.09
N GLU A 42 36.13 2.38 -16.28
CA GLU A 42 35.50 3.22 -15.24
C GLU A 42 34.42 4.17 -15.80
N GLU A 43 34.57 4.60 -17.05
CA GLU A 43 33.59 5.45 -17.74
C GLU A 43 32.28 4.69 -18.01
N GLU A 44 32.36 3.44 -18.47
CA GLU A 44 31.19 2.58 -18.69
C GLU A 44 30.51 2.21 -17.36
N LYS A 45 31.30 1.92 -16.33
CA LYS A 45 30.79 1.60 -14.99
C LYS A 45 29.93 2.74 -14.45
N LYS A 46 30.42 3.97 -14.57
CA LYS A 46 29.69 5.16 -14.12
C LYS A 46 28.38 5.38 -14.88
N ILE A 47 28.35 5.10 -16.19
CA ILE A 47 27.12 5.22 -16.97
C ILE A 47 26.13 4.10 -16.61
N LEU A 48 26.61 2.89 -16.33
CA LEU A 48 25.77 1.78 -15.84
C LEU A 48 25.18 2.05 -14.46
N GLU A 49 25.96 2.61 -13.54
CA GLU A 49 25.47 3.08 -12.24
C GLU A 49 24.39 4.16 -12.41
N ASP A 50 24.60 5.15 -13.29
CA ASP A 50 23.57 6.16 -13.56
C ASP A 50 22.31 5.54 -14.20
N LEU A 51 22.45 4.57 -15.10
CA LEU A 51 21.31 3.82 -15.67
C LEU A 51 20.54 3.06 -14.60
N PHE A 52 21.24 2.36 -13.71
CA PHE A 52 20.64 1.65 -12.58
C PHE A 52 19.87 2.60 -11.66
N LEU A 53 20.47 3.74 -11.31
CA LEU A 53 19.81 4.76 -10.49
C LEU A 53 18.58 5.37 -11.17
N LYS A 54 18.62 5.63 -12.49
CA LYS A 54 17.43 6.15 -13.21
C LYS A 54 16.33 5.10 -13.34
N LYS A 55 16.69 3.83 -13.44
CA LYS A 55 15.71 2.75 -13.48
C LYS A 55 14.99 2.60 -12.14
N GLN A 56 15.74 2.64 -11.05
CA GLN A 56 15.18 2.73 -9.69
C GLN A 56 14.20 3.91 -9.54
N GLU A 57 14.53 5.07 -10.11
CA GLU A 57 13.65 6.24 -10.13
C GLU A 57 12.33 5.97 -10.87
N ILE A 58 12.41 5.38 -12.07
CA ILE A 58 11.22 5.03 -12.86
C ILE A 58 10.36 4.01 -12.10
N ASP A 59 10.97 3.01 -11.48
CA ASP A 59 10.22 2.00 -10.75
C ASP A 59 9.51 2.60 -9.54
N ALA A 60 10.17 3.52 -8.81
CA ALA A 60 9.55 4.28 -7.73
C ALA A 60 8.38 5.14 -8.23
N LEU A 61 8.56 5.88 -9.33
CA LEU A 61 7.51 6.70 -9.94
C LEU A 61 6.32 5.85 -10.41
N LYS A 62 6.56 4.67 -10.97
CA LYS A 62 5.50 3.73 -11.38
C LYS A 62 4.70 3.20 -10.19
N VAL A 63 5.35 2.93 -9.06
CA VAL A 63 4.65 2.54 -7.83
C VAL A 63 3.76 3.69 -7.33
N GLU A 64 4.24 4.93 -7.38
CA GLU A 64 3.44 6.11 -7.05
C GLU A 64 2.26 6.29 -8.03
N GLU A 65 2.47 6.07 -9.32
CA GLU A 65 1.40 6.09 -10.34
C GLU A 65 0.30 5.08 -10.01
N LEU A 66 0.67 3.85 -9.64
CA LEU A 66 -0.28 2.80 -9.24
C LEU A 66 -1.11 3.22 -8.03
N LYS A 67 -0.46 3.71 -6.96
CA LYS A 67 -1.15 4.21 -5.75
C LYS A 67 -2.12 5.34 -6.08
N MET A 68 -1.72 6.26 -6.96
CA MET A 68 -2.56 7.37 -7.38
C MET A 68 -3.75 6.90 -8.22
N ASN A 69 -3.56 5.92 -9.11
CA ASN A 69 -4.65 5.33 -9.89
C ASN A 69 -5.67 4.61 -8.99
N GLU A 70 -5.22 3.92 -7.95
CA GLU A 70 -6.12 3.33 -6.94
C GLU A 70 -6.91 4.41 -6.19
N ALA A 71 -6.25 5.49 -5.74
CA ALA A 71 -6.90 6.60 -5.06
C ALA A 71 -7.96 7.30 -5.95
N ILE A 72 -7.64 7.51 -7.24
CA ILE A 72 -8.57 8.04 -8.23
C ILE A 72 -9.79 7.11 -8.35
N GLY A 73 -9.59 5.80 -8.53
CA GLY A 73 -10.69 4.84 -8.64
C GLY A 73 -11.59 4.79 -7.40
N GLU A 74 -11.03 4.93 -6.19
CA GLU A 74 -11.81 5.00 -4.95
C GLU A 74 -12.61 6.31 -4.82
N LEU A 75 -12.07 7.44 -5.30
CA LEU A 75 -12.82 8.69 -5.35
C LEU A 75 -13.96 8.64 -6.35
N GLU A 76 -13.74 8.07 -7.53
CA GLU A 76 -14.76 7.88 -8.56
C GLU A 76 -15.94 7.05 -8.04
N LYS A 77 -15.67 5.92 -7.36
CA LYS A 77 -16.71 5.11 -6.71
C LYS A 77 -17.50 5.88 -5.65
N LYS A 78 -16.82 6.70 -4.85
CA LYS A 78 -17.49 7.54 -3.84
C LYS A 78 -18.39 8.60 -4.49
N ILE A 79 -17.95 9.21 -5.58
CA ILE A 79 -18.73 10.17 -6.36
C ILE A 79 -19.97 9.49 -6.94
N GLU A 80 -19.81 8.30 -7.57
CA GLU A 80 -20.93 7.53 -8.11
C GLU A 80 -21.96 7.17 -7.02
N ALA A 81 -21.50 6.75 -5.83
CA ALA A 81 -22.39 6.47 -4.71
C ALA A 81 -23.17 7.72 -4.24
N LEU A 82 -22.53 8.90 -4.23
CA LEU A 82 -23.20 10.16 -3.91
C LEU A 82 -24.21 10.57 -4.99
N GLU A 83 -23.92 10.31 -6.27
CA GLU A 83 -24.87 10.56 -7.37
C GLU A 83 -26.12 9.68 -7.26
N ILE A 84 -25.95 8.40 -6.92
CA ILE A 84 -27.08 7.51 -6.65
C ILE A 84 -27.89 8.01 -5.44
N ALA A 85 -27.22 8.39 -4.35
CA ALA A 85 -27.90 8.92 -3.16
C ALA A 85 -28.65 10.23 -3.45
N LEU A 86 -28.09 11.10 -4.29
CA LEU A 86 -28.74 12.35 -4.72
C LEU A 86 -30.00 12.05 -5.52
N SER A 87 -29.92 11.15 -6.52
CA SER A 87 -31.08 10.76 -7.34
C SER A 87 -32.20 10.13 -6.50
N LEU A 88 -31.86 9.29 -5.50
CA LEU A 88 -32.86 8.74 -4.58
C LEU A 88 -33.51 9.84 -3.72
N SER A 89 -32.73 10.84 -3.27
CA SER A 89 -33.24 11.97 -2.50
C SER A 89 -34.17 12.86 -3.34
N GLU A 90 -33.84 13.08 -4.61
CA GLU A 90 -34.68 13.79 -5.58
C GLU A 90 -36.02 13.07 -5.82
N ASP A 91 -35.96 11.75 -6.01
CA ASP A 91 -37.15 10.91 -6.15
C ASP A 91 -38.05 10.98 -4.92
N ASP A 92 -37.47 10.93 -3.72
CA ASP A 92 -38.21 11.02 -2.46
C ASP A 92 -38.78 12.43 -2.25
N TYR A 93 -38.05 13.47 -2.63
CA TYR A 93 -38.56 14.84 -2.64
C TYR A 93 -39.79 14.96 -3.55
N GLN A 94 -39.71 14.45 -4.78
CA GLN A 94 -40.82 14.49 -5.75
C GLN A 94 -42.02 13.68 -5.28
N LYS A 95 -41.83 12.47 -4.73
CA LYS A 95 -42.92 11.68 -4.14
C LYS A 95 -43.64 12.42 -3.03
N ASN A 96 -42.90 13.14 -2.18
CA ASN A 96 -43.48 13.92 -1.09
C ASN A 96 -44.24 15.15 -1.60
N LEU A 97 -43.76 15.81 -2.67
CA LEU A 97 -44.51 16.85 -3.37
C LEU A 97 -45.80 16.30 -3.99
N ASP A 98 -45.75 15.17 -4.69
CA ASP A 98 -46.92 14.53 -5.30
C ASP A 98 -47.96 14.11 -4.25
N LEU A 99 -47.51 13.62 -3.10
CA LEU A 99 -48.40 13.30 -1.97
C LEU A 99 -49.07 14.58 -1.43
N MET A 100 -48.30 15.65 -1.25
CA MET A 100 -48.84 16.93 -0.83
C MET A 100 -49.85 17.47 -1.85
N GLU A 101 -49.55 17.40 -3.14
CA GLU A 101 -50.47 17.77 -4.22
C GLU A 101 -51.75 16.94 -4.18
N LYS A 102 -51.67 15.60 -4.14
CA LYS A 102 -52.86 14.73 -4.05
C LYS A 102 -53.72 15.07 -2.85
N VAL A 103 -53.11 15.35 -1.71
CA VAL A 103 -53.83 15.79 -0.52
C VAL A 103 -54.53 17.13 -0.80
N LEU A 104 -53.82 18.15 -1.28
CA LEU A 104 -54.39 19.47 -1.62
C LEU A 104 -55.49 19.40 -2.70
N VAL A 105 -55.31 18.57 -3.73
CA VAL A 105 -56.25 18.36 -4.83
C VAL A 105 -57.46 17.56 -4.37
N SER A 106 -57.32 16.53 -3.55
CA SER A 106 -58.47 15.81 -2.94
C SER A 106 -59.34 16.75 -2.10
N TYR A 107 -58.70 17.74 -1.48
CA TYR A 107 -59.36 18.81 -0.76
C TYR A 107 -60.03 19.84 -1.68
N GLN A 108 -59.43 20.19 -2.81
CA GLN A 108 -59.98 21.15 -3.78
C GLN A 108 -61.05 20.57 -4.75
N MET A 109 -60.88 19.34 -5.25
CA MET A 109 -61.75 18.69 -6.26
C MET A 109 -63.13 18.31 -5.74
N ASN A 110 -63.36 18.40 -4.43
CA ASN A 110 -64.71 18.36 -3.90
C ASN A 110 -65.51 19.65 -4.23
N GLY A 111 -64.89 20.68 -4.81
CA GLY A 111 -65.51 21.92 -5.30
C GLY A 111 -65.29 23.11 -4.38
N SER A 112 -65.32 24.33 -4.92
CA SER A 112 -65.06 25.60 -4.22
C SER A 112 -65.98 25.89 -3.03
N GLY A 113 -67.09 25.15 -2.89
CA GLY A 113 -67.95 25.16 -1.70
C GLY A 113 -67.77 23.98 -0.74
N SER A 114 -67.03 22.94 -1.11
CA SER A 114 -66.96 21.65 -0.40
C SER A 114 -65.80 21.48 0.57
N PHE A 115 -64.68 22.18 0.38
CA PHE A 115 -63.65 22.27 1.41
C PHE A 115 -64.25 22.81 2.71
N PHE A 116 -64.98 23.92 2.61
CA PHE A 116 -65.79 24.45 3.71
C PHE A 116 -66.91 23.48 4.12
N LYS A 117 -67.61 22.82 3.19
CA LYS A 117 -68.69 21.87 3.52
C LYS A 117 -68.20 20.61 4.25
N MET A 118 -66.99 20.11 4.01
CA MET A 118 -66.38 18.97 4.73
C MET A 118 -66.01 19.35 6.18
N PHE A 119 -65.55 20.58 6.37
CA PHE A 119 -65.30 21.16 7.69
C PHE A 119 -66.65 21.47 8.40
N PHE A 120 -67.64 22.03 7.71
CA PHE A 120 -68.96 22.39 8.23
C PHE A 120 -69.98 21.23 8.28
N SER A 121 -69.69 20.08 7.66
CA SER A 121 -70.46 18.84 7.81
C SER A 121 -70.07 18.05 9.06
N SER A 122 -69.17 18.60 9.87
CA SER A 122 -68.80 18.05 11.16
C SER A 122 -69.99 18.14 12.12
N GLU A 123 -70.32 17.06 12.81
CA GLU A 123 -71.49 16.97 13.70
C GLU A 123 -71.31 17.81 14.98
N SER A 124 -70.07 18.24 15.27
CA SER A 124 -69.73 19.11 16.40
C SER A 124 -68.55 20.06 16.10
N LEU A 125 -68.46 21.15 16.87
CA LEU A 125 -67.31 22.06 16.86
C LEU A 125 -65.99 21.33 17.18
N SER A 126 -66.05 20.29 18.02
CA SER A 126 -64.88 19.48 18.36
C SER A 126 -64.35 18.72 17.13
N GLU A 127 -65.22 18.15 16.32
CA GLU A 127 -64.84 17.41 15.12
C GLU A 127 -64.27 18.34 14.03
N LEU A 128 -64.85 19.53 13.87
CA LEU A 128 -64.30 20.59 12.99
C LEU A 128 -62.86 20.96 13.38
N LEU A 129 -62.63 21.22 14.68
CA LEU A 129 -61.30 21.59 15.19
C LEU A 129 -60.28 20.46 15.03
N THR A 130 -60.69 19.20 15.23
CA THR A 130 -59.83 18.03 15.00
C THR A 130 -59.39 17.92 13.55
N LYS A 131 -60.30 18.01 12.57
CA LYS A 131 -59.95 17.96 11.14
C LYS A 131 -58.97 19.07 10.75
N LEU A 132 -59.16 20.28 11.30
CA LEU A 132 -58.33 21.44 10.99
C LEU A 132 -56.92 21.32 11.60
N ASN A 133 -56.82 20.74 12.79
CA ASN A 133 -55.55 20.40 13.41
C ASN A 133 -54.80 19.31 12.64
N ILE A 134 -55.48 18.24 12.20
CA ILE A 134 -54.86 17.18 11.38
C ILE A 134 -54.27 17.75 10.09
N PHE A 135 -55.00 18.63 9.40
CA PHE A 135 -54.49 19.27 8.18
C PHE A 135 -53.26 20.14 8.47
N ARG A 136 -53.33 20.98 9.52
CA ARG A 136 -52.21 21.85 9.91
C ARG A 136 -50.98 21.02 10.28
N GLU A 137 -51.15 19.93 11.03
CA GLU A 137 -50.07 19.01 11.38
C GLU A 137 -49.50 18.30 10.15
N PHE A 138 -50.35 17.82 9.24
CA PHE A 138 -49.91 17.21 8.00
C PHE A 138 -49.05 18.17 7.16
N SER A 139 -49.57 19.37 6.86
CA SER A 139 -48.81 20.36 6.08
C SER A 139 -47.48 20.74 6.74
N LYS A 140 -47.48 20.95 8.07
CA LYS A 140 -46.27 21.29 8.82
C LYS A 140 -45.25 20.15 8.81
N ASN A 141 -45.70 18.90 8.94
CA ASN A 141 -44.84 17.73 8.93
C ASN A 141 -44.24 17.48 7.52
N THR A 142 -45.05 17.61 6.46
CA THR A 142 -44.57 17.49 5.08
C THR A 142 -43.60 18.60 4.72
N GLU A 143 -43.85 19.85 5.12
CA GLU A 143 -42.88 20.95 4.96
C GLU A 143 -41.57 20.66 5.70
N GLY A 144 -41.65 20.13 6.93
CA GLY A 144 -40.47 19.73 7.70
C GLY A 144 -39.66 18.62 7.02
N LEU A 145 -40.34 17.63 6.43
CA LEU A 145 -39.71 16.54 5.70
C LEU A 145 -39.02 17.03 4.42
N LEU A 146 -39.70 17.87 3.62
CA LEU A 146 -39.12 18.45 2.40
C LEU A 146 -37.86 19.25 2.72
N LYS A 147 -37.88 20.11 3.76
CA LYS A 147 -36.69 20.84 4.21
C LYS A 147 -35.55 19.95 4.68
N ALA A 148 -35.87 18.80 5.28
CA ALA A 148 -34.85 17.83 5.68
C ALA A 148 -34.19 17.19 4.46
N ILE A 149 -34.99 16.80 3.46
CA ILE A 149 -34.49 16.24 2.19
C ILE A 149 -33.65 17.27 1.42
N GLU A 150 -34.12 18.51 1.29
CA GLU A 150 -33.36 19.60 0.66
C GLU A 150 -31.99 19.81 1.34
N LYS A 151 -31.96 19.78 2.68
CA LYS A 151 -30.72 19.90 3.44
C LYS A 151 -29.80 18.71 3.20
N GLU A 152 -30.34 17.50 3.11
CA GLU A 152 -29.57 16.30 2.78
C GLU A 152 -28.96 16.37 1.38
N MET A 153 -29.75 16.72 0.37
CA MET A 153 -29.30 16.93 -1.01
C MET A 153 -28.17 17.96 -1.07
N ALA A 154 -28.32 19.12 -0.43
CA ALA A 154 -27.28 20.16 -0.39
C ALA A 154 -25.97 19.67 0.26
N ASN A 155 -26.06 18.81 1.28
CA ASN A 155 -24.87 18.19 1.89
C ASN A 155 -24.21 17.16 0.95
N ILE A 156 -25.01 16.39 0.21
CA ILE A 156 -24.52 15.43 -0.78
C ILE A 156 -23.81 16.17 -1.91
N GLU A 157 -24.41 17.23 -2.47
CA GLU A 157 -23.80 18.07 -3.51
C GLU A 157 -22.48 18.67 -3.06
N LYS A 158 -22.43 19.24 -1.85
CA LYS A 158 -21.19 19.80 -1.30
C LYS A 158 -20.09 18.73 -1.19
N LYS A 159 -20.41 17.56 -0.63
CA LYS A 159 -19.44 16.46 -0.54
C LYS A 159 -18.97 16.01 -1.92
N LYS A 160 -19.86 15.97 -2.90
CA LYS A 160 -19.53 15.62 -4.28
C LYS A 160 -18.55 16.63 -4.89
N GLU A 161 -18.78 17.93 -4.70
CA GLU A 161 -17.90 19.00 -5.17
C GLU A 161 -16.50 18.92 -4.54
N ASP A 162 -16.43 18.66 -3.23
CA ASP A 162 -15.16 18.46 -2.52
C ASP A 162 -14.36 17.27 -3.08
N LEU A 163 -15.04 16.15 -3.37
CA LEU A 163 -14.42 14.96 -3.97
C LEU A 163 -14.01 15.19 -5.43
N GLN A 164 -14.81 15.91 -6.22
CA GLN A 164 -14.48 16.25 -7.61
C GLN A 164 -13.26 17.17 -7.70
N THR A 165 -13.13 18.12 -6.77
CA THR A 165 -11.93 18.96 -6.67
C THR A 165 -10.70 18.11 -6.35
N SER A 166 -10.81 17.22 -5.36
CA SER A 166 -9.72 16.28 -5.02
C SER A 166 -9.34 15.36 -6.19
N LEU A 167 -10.32 14.92 -6.99
CA LEU A 167 -10.11 14.11 -8.19
C LEU A 167 -9.36 14.90 -9.27
N ALA A 168 -9.70 16.17 -9.47
CA ALA A 168 -9.02 17.04 -10.43
C ALA A 168 -7.55 17.27 -10.04
N ASP A 169 -7.27 17.54 -8.76
CA ASP A 169 -5.91 17.74 -8.24
C ASP A 169 -5.04 16.49 -8.44
N LEU A 170 -5.59 15.29 -8.15
CA LEU A 170 -4.90 14.02 -8.41
C LEU A 170 -4.69 13.79 -9.92
N GLY A 171 -5.66 14.17 -10.75
CA GLY A 171 -5.53 14.08 -12.20
C GLY A 171 -4.43 14.99 -12.78
N GLU A 172 -4.17 16.15 -12.17
CA GLU A 172 -3.07 17.03 -12.54
C GLU A 172 -1.72 16.45 -12.13
N LYS A 173 -1.60 16.01 -10.87
CA LYS A 173 -0.39 15.32 -10.37
C LYS A 173 -0.03 14.09 -11.20
N LYS A 174 -1.03 13.34 -11.65
CA LYS A 174 -0.80 12.21 -12.57
C LYS A 174 -0.14 12.63 -13.87
N LYS A 175 -0.58 13.73 -14.49
CA LYS A 175 0.02 14.22 -15.74
C LYS A 175 1.46 14.69 -15.52
N GLU A 176 1.74 15.31 -14.38
CA GLU A 176 3.10 15.72 -14.02
C GLU A 176 4.01 14.50 -13.85
N LEU A 177 3.52 13.46 -13.18
CA LEU A 177 4.23 12.21 -12.98
C LEU A 177 4.49 11.48 -14.30
N ASP A 178 3.48 11.37 -15.17
CA ASP A 178 3.62 10.77 -16.51
C ASP A 178 4.68 11.52 -17.35
N ALA A 179 4.72 12.85 -17.26
CA ALA A 179 5.72 13.66 -17.94
C ALA A 179 7.14 13.43 -17.39
N LEU A 180 7.28 13.30 -16.07
CA LEU A 180 8.56 13.02 -15.41
C LEU A 180 9.09 11.62 -15.79
N ILE A 181 8.22 10.61 -15.84
CA ILE A 181 8.57 9.26 -16.32
C ILE A 181 9.10 9.36 -17.76
N ALA A 182 8.36 10.02 -18.66
CA ALA A 182 8.76 10.15 -20.06
C ALA A 182 10.12 10.88 -20.23
N GLU A 183 10.36 11.94 -19.45
CA GLU A 183 11.65 12.65 -19.45
C GLU A 183 12.79 11.73 -19.00
N THR A 184 12.55 10.91 -17.97
CA THR A 184 13.54 9.99 -17.41
C THR A 184 13.85 8.84 -18.38
N GLU A 185 12.83 8.30 -19.06
CA GLU A 185 13.01 7.32 -20.14
C GLU A 185 13.84 7.88 -21.29
N GLU A 186 13.65 9.15 -21.67
CA GLU A 186 14.48 9.81 -22.69
C GLU A 186 15.96 9.90 -22.24
N LYS A 187 16.20 10.21 -20.97
CA LYS A 187 17.57 10.25 -20.41
C LYS A 187 18.22 8.86 -20.41
N ILE A 188 17.49 7.81 -20.06
CA ILE A 188 17.97 6.42 -20.15
C ILE A 188 18.40 6.10 -21.57
N LYS A 189 17.54 6.41 -22.55
CA LYS A 189 17.85 6.15 -23.96
C LYS A 189 19.14 6.85 -24.41
N LYS A 190 19.36 8.10 -23.99
CA LYS A 190 20.59 8.85 -24.30
C LYS A 190 21.83 8.20 -23.66
N ASN A 191 21.72 7.69 -22.45
CA ASN A 191 22.81 6.98 -21.77
C ASN A 191 23.13 5.64 -22.46
N GLU A 192 22.12 4.88 -22.89
CA GLU A 192 22.30 3.67 -23.70
C GLU A 192 23.00 3.97 -25.03
N GLU A 193 22.63 5.07 -25.71
CA GLU A 193 23.30 5.53 -26.93
C GLU A 193 24.76 5.93 -26.67
N ALA A 194 25.05 6.57 -25.54
CA ALA A 194 26.41 6.91 -25.13
C ALA A 194 27.26 5.66 -24.87
N LEU A 195 26.72 4.63 -24.22
CA LEU A 195 27.39 3.35 -24.01
C LEU A 195 27.68 2.64 -25.34
N ALA A 196 26.71 2.61 -26.26
CA ALA A 196 26.91 2.01 -27.58
C ALA A 196 28.04 2.71 -28.38
N ALA A 197 28.24 4.01 -28.16
CA ALA A 197 29.32 4.77 -28.77
C ALA A 197 30.71 4.46 -28.18
N LEU A 198 30.78 3.93 -26.96
CA LEU A 198 32.03 3.59 -26.26
C LEU A 198 32.63 2.22 -26.67
N LYS A 199 32.16 1.65 -27.79
CA LYS A 199 32.55 0.33 -28.37
C LYS A 199 31.93 -0.91 -27.72
N GLY A 200 30.94 -0.75 -26.85
CA GLY A 200 30.09 -1.86 -26.42
C GLY A 200 28.87 -2.04 -27.32
N ASP A 201 28.45 -3.28 -27.53
CA ASP A 201 27.16 -3.56 -28.17
C ASP A 201 26.04 -3.21 -27.16
N ARG A 202 25.10 -2.34 -27.57
CA ARG A 202 23.90 -1.97 -26.78
C ARG A 202 23.22 -3.19 -26.14
N ALA A 203 23.13 -4.28 -26.91
CA ALA A 203 22.52 -5.54 -26.47
C ALA A 203 23.21 -6.12 -25.23
N VAL A 204 24.54 -5.98 -25.12
CA VAL A 204 25.29 -6.46 -23.96
C VAL A 204 24.85 -5.70 -22.71
N TYR A 205 24.71 -4.37 -22.77
CA TYR A 205 24.28 -3.56 -21.61
C TYR A 205 22.83 -3.80 -21.20
N GLU A 206 21.94 -3.98 -22.17
CA GLU A 206 20.54 -4.38 -21.92
C GLU A 206 20.46 -5.74 -21.21
N GLU A 207 21.29 -6.71 -21.62
CA GLU A 207 21.40 -8.01 -20.95
C GLU A 207 21.93 -7.87 -19.52
N ARG A 208 22.91 -6.99 -19.27
CA ARG A 208 23.43 -6.75 -17.90
C ARG A 208 22.36 -6.16 -16.99
N LEU A 209 21.64 -5.14 -17.46
CA LEU A 209 20.57 -4.51 -16.69
C LEU A 209 19.44 -5.51 -16.40
N LYS A 210 19.11 -6.38 -17.36
CA LYS A 210 18.12 -7.44 -17.16
C LYS A 210 18.58 -8.49 -16.16
N TYR A 211 19.86 -8.85 -16.18
CA TYR A 211 20.45 -9.74 -15.19
C TYR A 211 20.36 -9.15 -13.78
N ILE A 212 20.72 -7.86 -13.62
CA ILE A 212 20.59 -7.12 -12.35
C ILE A 212 19.13 -7.12 -11.86
N ASP A 213 18.15 -6.88 -12.74
CA ASP A 213 16.73 -6.95 -12.36
C ASP A 213 16.32 -8.34 -11.86
N ASN A 214 16.73 -9.39 -12.58
CA ASN A 214 16.36 -10.76 -12.23
C ASN A 214 16.93 -11.14 -10.86
N ILE A 215 18.18 -10.80 -10.58
CA ILE A 215 18.80 -11.02 -9.27
C ILE A 215 18.06 -10.24 -8.17
N MET A 216 17.65 -8.99 -8.45
CA MET A 216 16.87 -8.22 -7.48
C MET A 216 15.55 -8.93 -7.16
N ILE A 217 14.83 -9.41 -8.18
CA ILE A 217 13.57 -10.18 -8.00
C ILE A 217 13.81 -11.45 -7.18
N GLU A 218 14.90 -12.17 -7.42
CA GLU A 218 15.27 -13.35 -6.64
C GLU A 218 15.59 -12.99 -5.19
N PHE A 219 16.30 -11.88 -4.95
CA PHE A 219 16.56 -11.38 -3.61
C PHE A 219 15.26 -10.99 -2.88
N GLU A 220 14.30 -10.35 -3.56
CA GLU A 220 12.98 -10.06 -2.97
C GLU A 220 12.27 -11.35 -2.53
N ALA A 221 12.30 -12.39 -3.37
CA ALA A 221 11.71 -13.69 -3.07
C ALA A 221 12.42 -14.35 -1.87
N THR A 222 13.74 -14.21 -1.79
CA THR A 222 14.56 -14.68 -0.66
C THR A 222 14.23 -13.94 0.63
N LEU A 223 14.10 -12.61 0.63
CA LEU A 223 13.65 -11.84 1.80
C LEU A 223 12.25 -12.25 2.26
N SER A 224 11.34 -12.46 1.31
CA SER A 224 9.99 -12.95 1.60
C SER A 224 10.04 -14.31 2.30
N LYS A 225 10.79 -15.27 1.73
CA LYS A 225 10.95 -16.61 2.32
C LYS A 225 11.61 -16.55 3.69
N PHE A 226 12.64 -15.73 3.87
CA PHE A 226 13.27 -15.50 5.18
C PHE A 226 12.25 -15.04 6.22
N THR A 227 11.44 -14.03 5.90
CA THR A 227 10.44 -13.47 6.81
C THR A 227 9.41 -14.53 7.24
N VAL A 228 8.93 -15.32 6.27
CA VAL A 228 7.95 -16.38 6.53
C VAL A 228 8.54 -17.48 7.41
N GLU A 229 9.72 -18.00 7.07
CA GLU A 229 10.33 -19.09 7.84
C GLU A 229 10.81 -18.62 9.22
N PHE A 230 11.31 -17.39 9.35
CA PHE A 230 11.65 -16.82 10.66
C PHE A 230 10.43 -16.77 11.58
N ASN A 231 9.30 -16.22 11.09
CA ASN A 231 8.08 -16.14 11.86
C ASN A 231 7.55 -17.53 12.23
N LYS A 232 7.73 -18.52 11.36
CA LYS A 232 7.39 -19.91 11.65
C LYS A 232 8.28 -20.50 12.75
N LEU A 233 9.60 -20.27 12.73
CA LEU A 233 10.50 -20.71 13.81
C LEU A 233 10.08 -20.16 15.18
N ILE A 234 9.71 -18.87 15.23
CA ILE A 234 9.23 -18.25 16.46
C ILE A 234 7.91 -18.90 16.93
N ASN A 235 6.98 -19.17 16.01
CA ASN A 235 5.71 -19.83 16.34
C ASN A 235 5.91 -21.27 16.84
N GLU A 236 6.91 -21.97 16.33
CA GLU A 236 7.24 -23.35 16.71
C GLU A 236 8.09 -23.44 17.99
N GLY A 237 8.52 -22.29 18.55
CA GLY A 237 9.23 -22.22 19.83
C GLY A 237 10.71 -22.57 19.74
N TYR A 238 11.32 -22.48 18.55
CA TYR A 238 12.76 -22.75 18.34
C TYR A 238 13.67 -21.55 18.67
N PHE A 239 13.13 -20.50 19.28
CA PHE A 239 13.91 -19.34 19.67
C PHE A 239 14.71 -19.62 20.96
N PRO A 240 16.04 -19.39 21.00
CA PRO A 240 16.87 -19.81 22.12
C PRO A 240 16.48 -19.14 23.45
N ASP A 241 16.29 -19.95 24.49
CA ASP A 241 16.07 -19.48 25.87
C ASP A 241 17.22 -18.59 26.38
N SER A 242 18.43 -18.72 25.80
CA SER A 242 19.62 -17.92 26.12
C SER A 242 19.48 -16.44 25.76
N MET A 243 18.52 -16.07 24.91
CA MET A 243 18.30 -14.68 24.48
C MET A 243 17.52 -13.83 25.50
N ILE A 244 17.13 -14.42 26.64
CA ILE A 244 16.43 -13.72 27.72
C ILE A 244 17.37 -13.62 28.95
N GLU A 245 18.45 -12.85 28.83
CA GLU A 245 19.16 -12.36 30.02
C GLU A 245 18.27 -11.33 30.74
N GLN A 246 17.47 -11.81 31.69
CA GLN A 246 16.53 -10.98 32.46
C GLN A 246 17.27 -10.07 33.43
N ASP A 247 17.70 -8.90 32.96
CA ASP A 247 18.07 -7.81 33.86
C ASP A 247 16.77 -7.14 34.35
N ILE A 248 16.19 -7.71 35.41
CA ILE A 248 14.95 -7.23 36.01
C ILE A 248 15.26 -5.93 36.74
N SER A 249 14.91 -4.80 36.13
CA SER A 249 15.03 -3.48 36.73
C SER A 249 13.66 -2.87 37.02
N LEU A 250 13.63 -1.77 37.78
CA LEU A 250 12.42 -0.96 37.99
C LEU A 250 11.82 -0.41 36.66
N LYS A 251 12.54 -0.51 35.54
CA LYS A 251 12.11 -0.03 34.21
C LYS A 251 11.50 -1.13 33.31
N GLY A 252 11.55 -2.41 33.70
CA GLY A 252 10.99 -3.54 32.92
C GLY A 252 11.93 -4.74 32.80
N ILE A 253 11.59 -5.66 31.89
CA ILE A 253 12.43 -6.80 31.49
C ILE A 253 13.22 -6.38 30.24
N ARG A 254 14.52 -6.66 30.24
CA ARG A 254 15.37 -6.59 29.05
C ARG A 254 15.62 -8.01 28.55
N GLY A 255 15.48 -8.24 27.25
CA GLY A 255 16.00 -9.40 26.52
C GLY A 255 17.19 -8.99 25.67
N ILE A 256 18.14 -9.89 25.46
CA ILE A 256 19.39 -9.64 24.73
C ILE A 256 19.58 -10.73 23.69
N ILE A 257 19.53 -10.38 22.42
CA ILE A 257 19.82 -11.27 21.29
C ILE A 257 21.27 -11.03 20.89
N LYS A 258 22.12 -12.07 20.94
CA LYS A 258 23.50 -11.98 20.43
C LYS A 258 23.53 -12.27 18.94
N GLU A 259 24.31 -11.51 18.18
CA GLU A 259 24.47 -11.66 16.74
C GLU A 259 24.87 -13.09 16.35
N ASP A 260 25.93 -13.62 16.96
CA ASP A 260 26.44 -14.97 16.65
C ASP A 260 25.39 -16.05 16.93
N GLU A 261 24.66 -15.95 18.06
CA GLU A 261 23.61 -16.91 18.42
C GLU A 261 22.42 -16.82 17.45
N PHE A 262 22.06 -15.61 17.00
CA PHE A 262 21.01 -15.40 16.02
C PHE A 262 21.39 -15.99 14.67
N ASN A 263 22.55 -15.63 14.13
CA ASN A 263 23.00 -16.11 12.82
C ASN A 263 23.26 -17.62 12.82
N ASP A 264 23.78 -18.19 13.91
CA ASP A 264 23.94 -19.64 14.07
C ASP A 264 22.58 -20.36 14.10
N MET A 265 21.56 -19.79 14.75
CA MET A 265 20.19 -20.32 14.71
C MET A 265 19.63 -20.32 13.29
N ILE A 266 19.76 -19.21 12.54
CA ILE A 266 19.27 -19.10 11.17
C ILE A 266 19.97 -20.10 10.24
N SER A 267 21.31 -20.18 10.32
CA SER A 267 22.11 -21.05 9.43
C SER A 267 21.89 -22.55 9.64
N LYS A 268 21.37 -22.96 10.80
CA LYS A 268 21.03 -24.37 11.12
C LYS A 268 19.66 -24.80 10.60
N GLN A 269 18.87 -23.86 10.11
CA GLN A 269 17.49 -24.08 9.63
C GLN A 269 17.46 -23.98 8.10
N ASP A 270 16.39 -24.45 7.46
CA ASP A 270 16.16 -24.27 6.02
C ASP A 270 15.69 -22.84 5.68
N ILE A 271 16.39 -21.85 6.23
CA ILE A 271 16.16 -20.43 6.02
C ILE A 271 17.22 -19.91 5.03
N PRO A 272 16.84 -19.03 4.07
CA PRO A 272 17.81 -18.40 3.18
C PRO A 272 18.96 -17.74 3.95
N ALA A 273 20.16 -17.78 3.36
CA ALA A 273 21.39 -17.26 3.95
C ALA A 273 21.41 -15.73 3.97
N ILE A 274 20.67 -15.16 4.92
CA ILE A 274 20.66 -13.74 5.26
C ILE A 274 21.29 -13.58 6.63
N LYS A 275 22.34 -12.77 6.69
CA LYS A 275 23.06 -12.49 7.92
C LYS A 275 22.61 -11.15 8.48
N LEU A 276 22.36 -11.10 9.78
CA LEU A 276 22.13 -9.84 10.48
C LEU A 276 23.40 -9.45 11.22
N VAL A 277 23.81 -8.21 11.08
CA VAL A 277 24.94 -7.60 11.79
C VAL A 277 24.39 -6.48 12.66
N PHE A 278 24.67 -6.54 13.96
CA PHE A 278 24.20 -5.59 14.96
C PHE A 278 25.32 -4.58 15.27
N GLY A 279 25.17 -3.36 14.76
CA GLY A 279 26.06 -2.25 15.05
C GLY A 279 25.51 -1.32 16.14
N ASP A 280 26.34 -0.36 16.57
CA ASP A 280 25.89 0.66 17.53
C ASP A 280 24.87 1.61 16.88
N GLY A 281 23.60 1.44 17.24
CA GLY A 281 22.49 2.24 16.74
C GLY A 281 21.93 1.84 15.36
N PHE A 282 22.48 0.81 14.71
CA PHE A 282 22.00 0.32 13.41
C PHE A 282 22.06 -1.20 13.31
N ILE A 283 21.33 -1.74 12.36
CA ILE A 283 21.30 -3.15 11.97
C ILE A 283 21.57 -3.21 10.49
N GLN A 284 22.44 -4.13 10.10
CA GLN A 284 22.78 -4.39 8.72
C GLN A 284 22.34 -5.80 8.35
N ILE A 285 21.72 -5.92 7.19
CA ILE A 285 21.25 -7.17 6.60
C ILE A 285 22.11 -7.42 5.39
N GLU A 286 22.83 -8.53 5.41
CA GLU A 286 23.80 -8.91 4.40
C GLU A 286 23.35 -10.20 3.72
N SER A 287 23.43 -10.21 2.40
CA SER A 287 23.40 -11.44 1.63
C SER A 287 24.58 -11.47 0.67
N GLU A 288 25.55 -12.33 0.98
CA GLU A 288 26.73 -12.55 0.15
C GLU A 288 26.35 -13.10 -1.22
N GLU A 289 25.36 -14.00 -1.28
CA GLU A 289 24.85 -14.60 -2.52
C GLU A 289 24.37 -13.56 -3.53
N TYR A 290 23.73 -12.49 -3.04
CA TYR A 290 23.14 -11.45 -3.89
C TYR A 290 23.99 -10.16 -3.95
N ASP A 291 25.13 -10.10 -3.26
CA ASP A 291 25.91 -8.87 -3.03
C ASP A 291 25.01 -7.71 -2.60
N MET A 292 24.21 -7.97 -1.56
CA MET A 292 23.17 -7.07 -1.09
C MET A 292 23.39 -6.71 0.37
N ILE A 293 23.38 -5.40 0.64
CA ILE A 293 23.52 -4.84 1.97
C ILE A 293 22.37 -3.86 2.18
N LEU A 294 21.59 -4.05 3.24
CA LEU A 294 20.61 -3.08 3.71
C LEU A 294 20.96 -2.67 5.13
N LYS A 295 20.97 -1.37 5.41
CA LYS A 295 21.27 -0.82 6.73
C LYS A 295 20.09 0.02 7.22
N GLY A 296 19.77 -0.12 8.49
CA GLY A 296 18.66 0.60 9.11
C GLY A 296 18.45 0.20 10.55
N HIS A 297 17.20 0.18 11.01
CA HIS A 297 16.84 -0.17 12.39
C HIS A 297 15.50 -0.90 12.45
N PHE A 298 15.23 -1.56 13.58
CA PHE A 298 13.89 -2.09 13.86
C PHE A 298 13.05 -1.06 14.60
N GLU A 299 11.84 -0.83 14.11
CA GLU A 299 10.78 -0.14 14.83
C GLU A 299 9.77 -1.13 15.40
N VAL A 300 9.15 -0.74 16.51
CA VAL A 300 8.18 -1.60 17.20
C VAL A 300 6.78 -1.21 16.78
N GLU A 301 6.06 -2.15 16.16
CA GLU A 301 4.67 -1.96 15.74
C GLU A 301 3.73 -2.78 16.63
N ASP A 302 2.65 -2.14 17.10
CA ASP A 302 1.59 -2.69 17.97
C ASP A 302 2.06 -3.30 19.33
N GLY A 303 3.36 -3.24 19.59
CA GLY A 303 4.03 -3.82 20.74
C GLY A 303 4.30 -5.32 20.62
N THR A 304 4.15 -5.93 19.44
CA THR A 304 4.46 -7.35 19.21
C THR A 304 5.30 -7.62 17.98
N ARG A 305 5.31 -6.68 17.02
CA ARG A 305 6.08 -6.80 15.78
C ARG A 305 7.30 -5.90 15.80
N MET A 306 8.37 -6.37 15.20
CA MET A 306 9.56 -5.59 14.87
C MET A 306 9.60 -5.46 13.36
N VAL A 307 9.48 -4.23 12.86
CA VAL A 307 9.46 -3.89 11.44
C VAL A 307 10.79 -3.26 11.10
N PHE A 308 11.49 -3.80 10.09
CA PHE A 308 12.75 -3.23 9.65
C PHE A 308 12.48 -1.96 8.82
N VAL A 309 13.12 -0.86 9.20
CA VAL A 309 13.10 0.40 8.47
C VAL A 309 14.49 0.58 7.88
N GLY A 310 14.59 0.41 6.56
CA GLY A 310 15.84 0.61 5.83
C GLY A 310 16.12 2.10 5.60
N GLU A 311 17.38 2.48 5.78
CA GLU A 311 17.87 3.86 5.62
C GLU A 311 18.83 3.97 4.43
N GLU A 312 19.70 2.98 4.27
CA GLU A 312 20.76 2.93 3.26
C GLU A 312 20.88 1.50 2.73
N GLY A 313 21.41 1.35 1.52
CA GLY A 313 21.68 0.02 0.99
C GLY A 313 22.50 0.03 -0.28
N THR A 314 23.14 -1.10 -0.55
CA THR A 314 23.90 -1.34 -1.78
C THR A 314 23.52 -2.68 -2.36
N PHE A 315 23.41 -2.73 -3.68
CA PHE A 315 23.14 -3.94 -4.45
C PHE A 315 24.15 -4.06 -5.58
N LYS A 316 24.90 -5.17 -5.62
CA LYS A 316 25.99 -5.39 -6.58
C LYS A 316 27.00 -4.23 -6.59
N GLY A 317 27.32 -3.72 -5.40
CA GLY A 317 28.18 -2.56 -5.17
C GLY A 317 27.59 -1.18 -5.54
N MET A 318 26.34 -1.11 -6.01
CA MET A 318 25.68 0.14 -6.41
C MET A 318 24.71 0.63 -5.33
N GLU A 319 24.66 1.94 -5.08
CA GLU A 319 23.74 2.52 -4.08
C GLU A 319 22.26 2.33 -4.48
N LEU A 320 21.45 2.02 -3.48
CA LEU A 320 20.00 1.98 -3.61
C LEU A 320 19.39 3.31 -3.21
N ARG A 321 18.41 3.78 -3.98
CA ARG A 321 17.61 4.93 -3.61
C ARG A 321 16.70 4.59 -2.43
N LYS A 322 16.43 5.61 -1.61
CA LYS A 322 15.55 5.47 -0.45
C LYS A 322 14.18 4.92 -0.84
N GLU A 323 13.60 5.43 -1.93
CA GLU A 323 12.30 5.00 -2.43
C GLU A 323 12.31 3.53 -2.88
N THR A 324 13.42 3.03 -3.40
CA THR A 324 13.59 1.62 -3.77
C THR A 324 13.63 0.73 -2.53
N ILE A 325 14.37 1.13 -1.49
CA ILE A 325 14.42 0.43 -0.20
C ILE A 325 13.02 0.44 0.45
N GLU A 326 12.35 1.58 0.48
CA GLU A 326 10.99 1.72 1.04
C GLU A 326 9.99 0.83 0.28
N ASN A 327 10.02 0.81 -1.05
CA ASN A 327 9.12 -0.03 -1.85
C ASN A 327 9.39 -1.53 -1.69
N LEU A 328 10.66 -1.91 -1.54
CA LEU A 328 11.05 -3.29 -1.22
C LEU A 328 10.45 -3.72 0.13
N LEU A 329 10.65 -2.91 1.17
CA LEU A 329 10.23 -3.24 2.54
C LEU A 329 8.72 -3.08 2.75
N ALA A 330 8.04 -2.22 1.98
CA ALA A 330 6.58 -2.04 2.04
C ALA A 330 5.77 -3.31 1.75
N LYS A 331 6.41 -4.35 1.21
CA LYS A 331 5.81 -5.68 1.00
C LYS A 331 5.71 -6.50 2.30
N GLY A 332 6.12 -5.94 3.44
CA GLY A 332 6.14 -6.59 4.76
C GLY A 332 7.33 -7.53 4.95
N TYR A 333 8.40 -7.32 4.18
CA TYR A 333 9.63 -8.08 4.34
C TYR A 333 10.34 -7.62 5.60
N LEU A 334 10.84 -8.59 6.38
CA LEU A 334 11.49 -8.38 7.68
C LEU A 334 10.53 -7.84 8.75
N ASP A 335 9.23 -8.06 8.57
CA ASP A 335 8.22 -7.92 9.62
C ASP A 335 8.27 -9.15 10.52
N LEU A 336 9.00 -9.03 11.63
CA LEU A 336 9.26 -10.11 12.56
C LEU A 336 8.21 -10.11 13.68
N GLU A 337 7.41 -11.17 13.78
CA GLU A 337 6.31 -11.30 14.74
C GLU A 337 6.75 -12.07 15.99
N PHE A 338 6.81 -11.37 17.12
CA PHE A 338 7.28 -11.91 18.40
C PHE A 338 6.14 -12.27 19.36
N LYS A 339 4.86 -12.03 19.01
CA LYS A 339 3.70 -12.34 19.88
C LYS A 339 3.74 -13.71 20.57
N PRO A 340 4.13 -14.83 19.92
CA PRO A 340 4.20 -16.13 20.57
C PRO A 340 5.17 -16.19 21.75
N LEU A 341 6.29 -15.46 21.68
CA LEU A 341 7.32 -15.41 22.73
C LEU A 341 6.95 -14.44 23.85
N LEU A 342 6.17 -13.40 23.54
CA LEU A 342 5.82 -12.34 24.47
C LEU A 342 4.67 -12.72 25.42
N GLY A 343 3.80 -13.66 25.03
CA GLY A 343 2.61 -14.01 25.78
C GLY A 343 1.68 -12.80 25.96
N LYS A 344 1.54 -12.30 27.20
CA LYS A 344 0.77 -11.06 27.51
C LYS A 344 1.61 -9.79 27.50
N ASN A 345 2.93 -9.92 27.40
CA ASN A 345 3.86 -8.79 27.43
C ASN A 345 3.87 -8.07 26.09
N LYS A 346 4.42 -6.86 26.08
CA LYS A 346 4.62 -6.09 24.84
C LYS A 346 6.04 -5.56 24.75
N ILE A 347 6.60 -5.57 23.55
CA ILE A 347 7.82 -4.86 23.22
C ILE A 347 7.54 -3.36 23.34
N LYS A 348 8.41 -2.66 24.06
CA LYS A 348 8.36 -1.21 24.26
C LYS A 348 9.35 -0.49 23.34
N LYS A 349 10.55 -1.05 23.21
CA LYS A 349 11.64 -0.49 22.42
C LYS A 349 12.63 -1.58 22.04
N VAL A 350 13.30 -1.38 20.92
CA VAL A 350 14.46 -2.16 20.49
C VAL A 350 15.65 -1.21 20.35
N GLU A 351 16.84 -1.63 20.76
CA GLU A 351 18.10 -0.89 20.60
C GLU A 351 19.19 -1.84 20.10
N SER A 352 19.89 -1.46 19.04
CA SER A 352 21.06 -2.21 18.55
C SER A 352 22.33 -1.64 19.17
N ARG A 353 23.23 -2.54 19.58
CA ARG A 353 24.59 -2.28 20.04
C ARG A 353 25.52 -3.28 19.35
N GLU A 354 26.82 -2.99 19.36
CA GLU A 354 27.83 -3.85 18.74
C GLU A 354 27.69 -5.33 19.16
N GLY A 355 27.25 -6.20 18.23
CA GLY A 355 27.03 -7.64 18.42
C GLY A 355 25.77 -8.02 19.22
N PHE A 356 24.93 -7.06 19.62
CA PHE A 356 23.76 -7.31 20.48
C PHE A 356 22.54 -6.48 20.08
N LEU A 357 21.36 -7.12 20.11
CA LEU A 357 20.07 -6.46 19.98
C LEU A 357 19.32 -6.53 21.31
N ASP A 358 19.11 -5.38 21.94
CA ASP A 358 18.35 -5.26 23.18
C ASP A 358 16.87 -5.08 22.90
N ILE A 359 16.05 -5.88 23.56
CA ILE A 359 14.58 -5.79 23.49
C ILE A 359 14.05 -5.44 24.88
N TYR A 360 13.41 -4.29 25.00
CA TYR A 360 12.81 -3.84 26.26
C TYR A 360 11.33 -4.19 26.28
N LEU A 361 10.91 -4.97 27.28
CA LEU A 361 9.54 -5.45 27.45
C LEU A 361 8.81 -4.70 28.56
N SER A 362 7.54 -4.41 28.30
CA SER A 362 6.57 -4.00 29.30
C SER A 362 5.79 -5.23 29.80
N ILE A 363 5.87 -5.48 31.12
CA ILE A 363 5.16 -6.60 31.74
C ILE A 363 3.72 -6.18 32.01
N LYS A 364 2.76 -6.95 31.49
CA LYS A 364 1.39 -6.92 32.02
C LYS A 364 1.24 -8.01 33.06
N LEU A 365 1.45 -7.63 34.32
CA LEU A 365 0.97 -8.40 35.45
C LEU A 365 -0.56 -8.23 35.46
N PHE A 366 -1.31 -9.34 35.43
CA PHE A 366 -2.79 -9.46 35.33
C PHE A 366 -3.37 -9.57 33.91
#